data_AF-A0A518FPX2-F1
#
_entry.id   AF-A0A518FPX2-F1
#
_cell.length_a   1.000
_cell.length_b   1.000
_cell.length_c   1.000
_cell.angle_alpha   90.00
_cell.angle_beta   90.00
_cell.angle_gamma   90.00
#
_symmetry.space_group_name_H-M   'P 1'
#
loop_
_entity.id
_entity.type
_entity.pdbx_description
1 polymer ?
#
loop_
_entity_poly.entity_id
_entity_poly.type
_entity_poly.pdbx_seq_one_letter_code
_entity_poly.pdbx_strand_id
1 'polypeptide(L)'
;MIVLNRVEWGVVVVINLVLIALLLPAVQHAREAARQSTSKNNLKQIAIAFSNYHNTWGCLPPGGIIREDGTAMHGWMFQIFMFMEASHLCVDFNQPWDSPENIPVYEWPMGCYQIPGVEANYSTTGFGLTHYQGNPNLLHRNSSVSLEQLEDGTAHHWLAGEVAGNYQPWGYPFNWHPLGAKLCDGPNSFGRPVWGGGHLLRADGSVTFFSDQTAPEILKAFAEAPPVATRAQTAVPDRTFDYGDFLWERIDLQSDPRADNIYVVRMLRKKWGSPILINVYTAANISPEVRATYKYQGDVLHFLLRIDASTEIADALQATTLKEESSPDQFQANLKLLRALQQELSTGREGSEP
;
A
#
# COMPACT_ATOMS: atom_id res chain seq x y z
N MET A 1 53.50 -21.99 -19.74
CA MET A 1 52.56 -21.95 -18.60
C MET A 1 53.30 -21.31 -17.45
N ILE A 2 53.12 -20.00 -17.23
CA ILE A 2 53.77 -19.30 -16.12
C ILE A 2 53.07 -19.75 -14.84
N VAL A 3 53.77 -20.47 -13.97
CA VAL A 3 53.26 -20.86 -12.66
C VAL A 3 53.45 -19.66 -11.74
N LEU A 4 52.39 -18.87 -11.53
CA LEU A 4 52.40 -17.78 -10.56
C LEU A 4 52.65 -18.34 -9.15
N ASN A 5 53.57 -17.73 -8.41
CA ASN A 5 53.93 -18.19 -7.07
C ASN A 5 52.85 -17.80 -6.03
N ARG A 6 52.91 -18.40 -4.83
CA ARG A 6 51.92 -18.17 -3.76
C ARG A 6 51.80 -16.69 -3.35
N VAL A 7 52.88 -15.90 -3.49
CA VAL A 7 52.91 -14.48 -3.16
C VAL A 7 52.18 -13.65 -4.22
N GLU A 8 52.41 -13.92 -5.50
CA GLU A 8 51.78 -13.22 -6.62
C GLU A 8 50.25 -13.41 -6.61
N TRP A 9 49.76 -14.62 -6.33
CA TRP A 9 48.34 -14.88 -6.09
C TRP A 9 47.80 -14.08 -4.89
N GLY A 10 48.56 -14.01 -3.81
CA GLY A 10 48.20 -13.22 -2.62
C GLY A 10 48.03 -11.73 -2.94
N VAL A 11 48.94 -11.16 -3.73
CA VAL A 11 48.86 -9.74 -4.16
C VAL A 11 47.60 -9.49 -5.00
N VAL A 12 47.29 -10.37 -5.95
CA VAL A 12 46.08 -10.26 -6.78
C VAL A 12 44.81 -10.29 -5.92
N VAL A 13 44.73 -11.20 -4.95
CA VAL A 13 43.57 -11.27 -4.04
C VAL A 13 43.43 -10.00 -3.21
N VAL A 14 44.52 -9.48 -2.64
CA VAL A 14 44.49 -8.24 -1.85
C VAL A 14 43.99 -7.07 -2.68
N ILE A 15 44.47 -6.92 -3.92
CA ILE A 15 44.02 -5.85 -4.82
C ILE A 15 42.51 -5.99 -5.11
N ASN A 16 42.03 -7.20 -5.40
CA ASN A 16 40.60 -7.43 -5.65
C ASN A 16 39.74 -7.08 -4.43
N LEU A 17 40.17 -7.44 -3.21
CA LEU A 17 39.44 -7.11 -1.98
C LEU A 17 39.38 -5.60 -1.74
N VAL A 18 40.48 -4.87 -1.97
CA VAL A 18 40.49 -3.40 -1.85
C VAL A 18 39.57 -2.76 -2.88
N LEU A 19 39.58 -3.23 -4.13
CA LEU A 19 38.69 -2.74 -5.18
C LEU A 19 37.22 -2.96 -4.81
N ILE A 20 36.86 -4.15 -4.34
CA ILE A 20 35.48 -4.45 -3.90
C ILE A 20 35.09 -3.56 -2.72
N ALA A 21 35.98 -3.37 -1.75
CA ALA A 21 35.72 -2.53 -0.59
C ALA A 21 35.46 -1.06 -0.96
N LEU A 22 36.15 -0.54 -1.98
CA LEU A 22 35.92 0.82 -2.50
C LEU A 22 34.64 0.93 -3.35
N LEU A 23 34.24 -0.14 -4.04
CA LEU A 23 33.05 -0.16 -4.89
C LEU A 23 31.73 -0.33 -4.11
N LEU A 24 31.75 -1.06 -2.99
CA LEU A 24 30.52 -1.39 -2.26
C LEU A 24 29.74 -0.16 -1.77
N PRO A 25 30.36 0.87 -1.16
CA PRO A 25 29.65 2.10 -0.77
C PRO A 25 29.09 2.86 -1.97
N ALA A 26 29.84 2.91 -3.08
CA ALA A 26 29.40 3.59 -4.30
C ALA A 26 28.15 2.93 -4.91
N VAL A 27 28.10 1.59 -4.93
CA VAL A 27 26.92 0.85 -5.40
C VAL A 27 25.71 1.08 -4.49
N GLN A 28 25.91 1.16 -3.18
CA GLN A 28 24.84 1.45 -2.22
C GLN A 28 24.30 2.88 -2.42
N HIS A 29 25.16 3.88 -2.56
CA HIS A 29 24.75 5.25 -2.84
C HIS A 29 23.98 5.36 -4.17
N ALA A 30 24.45 4.67 -5.22
CA ALA A 30 23.76 4.65 -6.50
C ALA A 30 22.37 3.99 -6.42
N ARG A 31 22.25 2.89 -5.66
CA ARG A 31 20.95 2.24 -5.40
C ARG A 31 19.99 3.15 -4.66
N GLU A 32 20.47 3.89 -3.67
CA GLU A 32 19.61 4.79 -2.90
C GLU A 32 19.18 6.02 -3.71
N ALA A 33 20.09 6.59 -4.51
CA ALA A 33 19.75 7.65 -5.47
C ALA A 33 18.70 7.17 -6.49
N ALA A 34 18.79 5.92 -6.96
CA ALA A 34 17.79 5.33 -7.84
C ALA A 34 16.43 5.20 -7.14
N ARG A 35 16.38 4.72 -5.89
CA ARG A 35 15.15 4.64 -5.09
C ARG A 35 14.51 6.02 -4.89
N GLN A 36 15.33 7.03 -4.59
CA GLN A 36 14.90 8.42 -4.47
C GLN A 36 14.30 8.94 -5.79
N SER A 37 14.96 8.67 -6.92
CA SER A 37 14.46 9.03 -8.25
C SER A 37 13.14 8.33 -8.59
N THR A 38 12.99 7.06 -8.25
CA THR A 38 11.74 6.31 -8.47
C THR A 38 10.61 6.87 -7.60
N SER A 39 10.85 7.19 -6.32
CA SER A 39 9.85 7.82 -5.45
C SER A 39 9.43 9.20 -5.96
N LYS A 40 10.39 10.01 -6.43
CA LYS A 40 10.09 11.28 -7.10
C LYS A 40 9.20 11.07 -8.33
N ASN A 41 9.45 10.01 -9.11
CA ASN A 41 8.64 9.66 -10.27
C ASN A 41 7.21 9.21 -9.87
N ASN A 42 7.06 8.50 -8.76
CA ASN A 42 5.75 8.15 -8.21
C ASN A 42 4.94 9.41 -7.88
N LEU A 43 5.54 10.39 -7.19
CA LEU A 43 4.89 11.69 -6.94
C LEU A 43 4.57 12.46 -8.22
N LYS A 44 5.37 12.32 -9.29
CA LYS A 44 5.06 12.89 -10.60
C LYS A 44 3.86 12.23 -11.27
N GLN A 45 3.70 10.91 -11.15
CA GLN A 45 2.50 10.23 -11.63
C GLN A 45 1.25 10.66 -10.84
N ILE A 46 1.39 10.79 -9.52
CA ILE A 46 0.34 11.35 -8.65
C ILE A 46 -0.02 12.77 -9.09
N ALA A 47 0.97 13.62 -9.41
CA ALA A 47 0.75 14.98 -9.90
C ALA A 47 -0.10 15.01 -11.18
N ILE A 48 0.24 14.16 -12.16
CA ILE A 48 -0.50 14.05 -13.41
C ILE A 48 -1.95 13.62 -13.13
N ALA A 49 -2.14 12.66 -12.22
CA ALA A 49 -3.46 12.20 -11.84
C ALA A 49 -4.29 13.29 -11.15
N PHE A 50 -3.69 14.10 -10.27
CA PHE A 50 -4.34 15.28 -9.68
C PHE A 50 -4.76 16.29 -10.75
N SER A 51 -3.87 16.62 -11.69
CA SER A 51 -4.19 17.53 -12.79
C SER A 51 -5.32 17.01 -13.67
N ASN A 52 -5.32 15.71 -13.99
CA ASN A 52 -6.38 15.07 -14.77
C ASN A 52 -7.73 15.06 -14.03
N TYR A 53 -7.72 14.77 -12.73
CA TYR A 53 -8.90 14.84 -11.88
C TYR A 53 -9.46 16.28 -11.86
N HIS A 54 -8.61 17.27 -11.59
CA HIS A 54 -9.03 18.68 -11.58
C HIS A 54 -9.56 19.15 -12.93
N ASN A 55 -8.93 18.76 -14.04
CA ASN A 55 -9.42 19.09 -15.38
C ASN A 55 -10.82 18.50 -15.66
N THR A 56 -11.16 17.38 -15.04
CA THR A 56 -12.46 16.70 -15.22
C THR A 56 -13.53 17.26 -14.29
N TRP A 57 -13.18 17.53 -13.03
CA TRP A 57 -14.14 17.85 -11.97
C TRP A 57 -14.10 19.31 -11.46
N GLY A 58 -13.12 20.10 -11.90
CA GLY A 58 -12.94 21.50 -11.50
C GLY A 58 -12.41 21.71 -10.08
N CYS A 59 -12.09 20.63 -9.35
CA CYS A 59 -11.58 20.68 -7.98
C CYS A 59 -10.54 19.58 -7.75
N LEU A 60 -9.77 19.70 -6.66
CA LEU A 60 -8.98 18.61 -6.12
C LEU A 60 -9.91 17.53 -5.55
N PRO A 61 -9.49 16.25 -5.57
CA PRO A 61 -10.30 15.17 -5.01
C PRO A 61 -10.52 15.40 -3.51
N PRO A 62 -11.71 15.05 -2.97
CA PRO A 62 -11.90 15.00 -1.53
C PRO A 62 -10.85 14.06 -0.93
N GLY A 63 -10.29 14.45 0.22
CA GLY A 63 -9.38 13.58 0.98
C GLY A 63 -9.97 12.20 1.21
N GLY A 64 -11.26 12.20 1.53
CA GLY A 64 -12.12 11.04 1.54
C GLY A 64 -13.58 11.43 1.53
N ILE A 65 -14.40 10.52 1.01
CA ILE A 65 -15.86 10.64 1.00
C ILE A 65 -16.38 9.93 2.25
N ILE A 66 -17.01 10.68 3.15
CA ILE A 66 -17.57 10.17 4.41
C ILE A 66 -19.05 10.53 4.41
N ARG A 67 -19.91 9.51 4.52
CA ARG A 67 -21.37 9.68 4.60
C ARG A 67 -21.78 10.37 5.90
N GLU A 68 -23.00 10.89 5.94
CA GLU A 68 -23.56 11.54 7.12
C GLU A 68 -23.63 10.62 8.36
N ASP A 69 -23.81 9.32 8.13
CA ASP A 69 -23.79 8.28 9.18
C ASP A 69 -22.38 7.93 9.68
N GLY A 70 -21.34 8.59 9.15
CA GLY A 70 -19.94 8.36 9.50
C GLY A 70 -19.27 7.24 8.70
N THR A 71 -19.98 6.58 7.78
CA THR A 71 -19.41 5.53 6.94
C THR A 71 -18.32 6.09 6.04
N ALA A 72 -17.11 5.53 6.15
CA ALA A 72 -15.96 5.90 5.35
C ALA A 72 -16.05 5.20 3.99
N MET A 73 -16.25 5.97 2.92
CA MET A 73 -16.33 5.46 1.55
C MET A 73 -14.95 5.34 0.96
N HIS A 74 -14.51 6.24 0.08
CA HIS A 74 -13.22 6.14 -0.61
C HIS A 74 -12.36 7.40 -0.46
N GLY A 75 -11.04 7.21 -0.43
CA GLY A 75 -10.04 8.27 -0.28
C GLY A 75 -9.59 8.90 -1.60
N TRP A 76 -8.83 10.00 -1.51
CA TRP A 76 -8.26 10.70 -2.67
C TRP A 76 -7.38 9.79 -3.53
N MET A 77 -6.64 8.85 -2.92
CA MET A 77 -5.78 7.91 -3.65
C MET A 77 -6.61 7.07 -4.63
N PHE A 78 -7.70 6.46 -4.17
CA PHE A 78 -8.61 5.74 -5.06
C PHE A 78 -9.17 6.64 -6.18
N GLN A 79 -9.58 7.86 -5.84
CA GLN A 79 -10.17 8.79 -6.81
C GLN A 79 -9.20 9.20 -7.91
N ILE A 80 -7.93 9.47 -7.58
CA ILE A 80 -6.91 9.79 -8.58
C ILE A 80 -6.40 8.53 -9.30
N PHE A 81 -6.55 7.34 -8.71
CA PHE A 81 -6.11 6.10 -9.33
C PHE A 81 -6.79 5.87 -10.69
N MET A 82 -8.06 6.25 -10.82
CA MET A 82 -8.79 6.23 -12.08
C MET A 82 -8.19 7.14 -13.17
N PHE A 83 -7.37 8.11 -12.78
CA PHE A 83 -6.69 9.05 -13.66
C PHE A 83 -5.20 8.74 -13.84
N MET A 84 -4.71 7.63 -13.28
CA MET A 84 -3.39 7.06 -13.57
C MET A 84 -3.47 6.09 -14.77
N GLU A 85 -2.38 5.94 -15.52
CA GLU A 85 -2.37 5.14 -16.75
C GLU A 85 -2.83 3.68 -16.52
N ALA A 86 -3.76 3.20 -17.37
CA ALA A 86 -4.24 1.82 -17.45
C ALA A 86 -4.87 1.22 -16.18
N SER A 87 -5.47 2.03 -15.31
CA SER A 87 -6.18 1.55 -14.12
C SER A 87 -7.54 0.90 -14.46
N HIS A 88 -7.71 -0.35 -14.03
CA HIS A 88 -8.97 -1.07 -14.07
C HIS A 88 -9.20 -1.70 -12.69
N LEU A 89 -9.54 -0.86 -11.70
CA LEU A 89 -9.97 -1.37 -10.40
C LEU A 89 -11.46 -1.68 -10.44
N CYS A 90 -11.82 -2.89 -10.05
CA CYS A 90 -13.19 -3.30 -9.86
C CYS A 90 -13.63 -2.99 -8.42
N VAL A 91 -13.77 -1.70 -8.08
CA VAL A 91 -14.30 -1.24 -6.79
C VAL A 91 -15.79 -0.95 -6.93
N ASP A 92 -16.60 -1.44 -6.00
CA ASP A 92 -18.00 -1.01 -5.87
C ASP A 92 -18.06 0.30 -5.09
N PHE A 93 -18.39 1.38 -5.80
CA PHE A 93 -18.49 2.75 -5.27
C PHE A 93 -19.65 2.92 -4.27
N ASN A 94 -20.61 2.00 -4.25
CA ASN A 94 -21.74 2.06 -3.32
C ASN A 94 -21.40 1.46 -1.97
N GLN A 95 -20.26 0.75 -1.87
CA GLN A 95 -19.82 0.09 -0.66
C GLN A 95 -18.64 0.82 0.00
N PRO A 96 -18.48 0.74 1.33
CA PRO A 96 -17.30 1.25 2.03
C PRO A 96 -15.99 0.68 1.47
N TRP A 97 -14.87 1.39 1.63
CA TRP A 97 -13.56 0.89 1.16
C TRP A 97 -13.18 -0.47 1.77
N ASP A 98 -13.55 -0.74 3.03
CA ASP A 98 -13.23 -1.97 3.74
C ASP A 98 -14.37 -3.00 3.73
N SER A 99 -15.32 -2.86 2.79
CA SER A 99 -16.38 -3.85 2.58
C SER A 99 -15.85 -5.15 1.96
N PRO A 100 -16.52 -6.30 2.16
CA PRO A 100 -16.19 -7.56 1.51
C PRO A 100 -15.93 -7.46 0.00
N GLU A 101 -16.75 -6.68 -0.70
CA GLU A 101 -16.67 -6.48 -2.15
C GLU A 101 -15.37 -5.77 -2.57
N ASN A 102 -14.88 -4.88 -1.71
CA ASN A 102 -13.75 -3.99 -1.99
C ASN A 102 -12.42 -4.48 -1.39
N ILE A 103 -12.46 -5.33 -0.36
CA ILE A 103 -11.26 -5.92 0.28
C ILE A 103 -10.25 -6.46 -0.74
N PRO A 104 -10.61 -7.30 -1.73
CA PRO A 104 -9.64 -7.88 -2.65
C PRO A 104 -8.79 -6.84 -3.39
N VAL A 105 -9.39 -5.69 -3.71
CA VAL A 105 -8.71 -4.59 -4.39
C VAL A 105 -7.74 -3.88 -3.45
N TYR A 106 -8.20 -3.51 -2.25
CA TYR A 106 -7.40 -2.76 -1.29
C TYR A 106 -6.33 -3.58 -0.57
N GLU A 107 -6.38 -4.91 -0.67
CA GLU A 107 -5.26 -5.79 -0.28
C GLU A 107 -4.07 -5.69 -1.23
N TRP A 108 -4.23 -5.19 -2.45
CA TRP A 108 -3.11 -5.07 -3.39
C TRP A 108 -2.30 -3.80 -3.11
N PRO A 109 -0.99 -3.90 -2.80
CA PRO A 109 -0.16 -2.71 -2.62
C PRO A 109 0.12 -2.07 -3.98
N MET A 110 -0.18 -0.79 -4.10
CA MET A 110 0.02 -0.05 -5.34
C MET A 110 1.45 0.48 -5.39
N GLY A 111 2.27 0.00 -6.33
CA GLY A 111 3.67 0.40 -6.42
C GLY A 111 3.90 1.91 -6.57
N CYS A 112 2.95 2.63 -7.19
CA CYS A 112 2.97 4.10 -7.29
C CYS A 112 2.68 4.81 -5.96
N TYR A 113 2.14 4.11 -4.96
CA TYR A 113 1.95 4.61 -3.59
C TYR A 113 3.01 4.09 -2.63
N GLN A 114 4.03 3.39 -3.12
CA GLN A 114 5.12 2.88 -2.30
C GLN A 114 6.44 3.56 -2.61
N ILE A 115 7.11 4.03 -1.55
CA ILE A 115 8.52 4.39 -1.60
C ILE A 115 9.40 3.12 -1.75
N PRO A 116 10.25 3.04 -2.79
CA PRO A 116 11.14 1.90 -2.98
C PRO A 116 12.14 1.68 -1.84
N GLY A 117 12.26 0.44 -1.39
CA GLY A 117 13.14 0.03 -0.30
C GLY A 117 12.56 0.24 1.10
N VAL A 118 11.27 0.58 1.23
CA VAL A 118 10.53 0.44 2.49
C VAL A 118 9.89 -0.94 2.50
N GLU A 119 10.24 -1.78 3.48
CA GLU A 119 9.64 -3.12 3.67
C GLU A 119 8.41 -3.00 4.60
N ALA A 120 7.36 -2.34 4.13
CA ALA A 120 6.11 -2.17 4.87
C ALA A 120 4.93 -2.16 3.88
N ASN A 121 4.65 -3.32 3.29
CA ASN A 121 3.71 -3.39 2.17
C ASN A 121 2.26 -3.60 2.61
N TYR A 122 2.03 -4.17 3.79
CA TYR A 122 0.71 -4.57 4.26
C TYR A 122 0.49 -4.23 5.73
N SER A 123 -0.77 -3.94 6.09
CA SER A 123 -1.22 -3.91 7.48
C SER A 123 -1.43 -5.32 8.03
N THR A 124 -1.53 -5.47 9.35
CA THR A 124 -1.93 -6.73 10.00
C THR A 124 -3.33 -7.19 9.61
N THR A 125 -4.17 -6.28 9.11
CA THR A 125 -5.50 -6.57 8.58
C THR A 125 -5.49 -6.93 7.09
N GLY A 126 -4.31 -6.98 6.46
CA GLY A 126 -4.10 -7.44 5.09
C GLY A 126 -4.15 -6.39 3.99
N PHE A 127 -4.47 -5.14 4.32
CA PHE A 127 -4.58 -4.09 3.32
C PHE A 127 -3.20 -3.61 2.86
N GLY A 128 -3.07 -3.30 1.57
CA GLY A 128 -1.87 -2.71 1.00
C GLY A 128 -1.67 -1.29 1.55
N LEU A 129 -0.43 -0.97 1.90
CA LEU A 129 -0.09 0.33 2.51
C LEU A 129 0.30 1.38 1.47
N THR A 130 0.16 2.64 1.86
CA THR A 130 0.74 3.81 1.20
C THR A 130 1.86 4.43 2.04
N HIS A 131 2.86 4.96 1.35
CA HIS A 131 4.00 5.70 1.92
C HIS A 131 3.89 7.21 1.66
N TYR A 132 2.72 7.69 1.22
CA TYR A 132 2.44 9.09 0.98
C TYR A 132 1.21 9.54 1.77
N GLN A 133 1.17 10.81 2.17
CA GLN A 133 -0.01 11.42 2.80
C GLN A 133 -0.36 12.75 2.14
N GLY A 134 -1.64 13.07 2.13
CA GLY A 134 -2.18 14.30 1.55
C GLY A 134 -2.12 15.51 2.48
N ASN A 135 -2.18 16.71 1.89
CA ASN A 135 -2.33 17.97 2.60
C ASN A 135 -3.75 18.08 3.20
N PRO A 136 -3.92 18.14 4.54
CA PRO A 136 -5.23 18.20 5.17
C PRO A 136 -6.01 19.48 4.84
N ASN A 137 -5.35 20.56 4.46
CA ASN A 137 -6.04 21.79 4.07
C ASN A 137 -6.76 21.64 2.73
N LEU A 138 -6.17 20.90 1.79
CA LEU A 138 -6.69 20.73 0.43
C LEU A 138 -7.49 19.43 0.26
N LEU A 139 -7.05 18.37 0.97
CA LEU A 139 -7.52 16.99 0.86
C LEU A 139 -8.11 16.53 2.22
N HIS A 140 -9.03 17.29 2.79
CA HIS A 140 -9.80 16.86 3.97
C HIS A 140 -11.08 16.10 3.59
N ARG A 141 -11.77 15.60 4.60
CA ARG A 141 -13.08 14.96 4.48
C ARG A 141 -14.04 15.80 3.64
N ASN A 142 -14.62 15.19 2.61
CA ASN A 142 -15.64 15.78 1.73
C ASN A 142 -15.24 17.13 1.13
N SER A 143 -13.93 17.40 0.97
CA SER A 143 -13.44 18.64 0.38
C SER A 143 -13.72 18.72 -1.12
N SER A 144 -13.78 19.95 -1.63
CA SER A 144 -13.87 20.27 -3.05
C SER A 144 -13.08 21.54 -3.36
N VAL A 145 -11.83 21.61 -2.88
CA VAL A 145 -10.96 22.78 -3.03
C VAL A 145 -10.53 22.89 -4.48
N SER A 146 -10.69 24.07 -5.08
CA SER A 146 -10.27 24.33 -6.46
C SER A 146 -8.91 25.03 -6.51
N LEU A 147 -8.17 24.92 -7.63
CA LEU A 147 -6.85 25.55 -7.75
C LEU A 147 -6.94 27.08 -7.76
N GLU A 148 -8.09 27.64 -8.12
CA GLU A 148 -8.37 29.08 -8.08
C GLU A 148 -8.42 29.64 -6.65
N GLN A 149 -8.67 28.78 -5.65
CA GLN A 149 -8.66 29.18 -4.23
C GLN A 149 -7.22 29.35 -3.69
N LEU A 150 -6.21 29.00 -4.47
CA LEU A 150 -4.78 29.13 -4.12
C LEU A 150 -4.25 30.50 -4.58
N GLU A 151 -4.74 31.57 -3.94
CA GLU A 151 -4.56 32.96 -4.39
C GLU A 151 -3.11 33.45 -4.44
N ASP A 152 -2.23 32.91 -3.60
CA ASP A 152 -0.80 33.19 -3.59
C ASP A 152 -0.01 32.35 -4.62
N GLY A 153 -0.70 31.51 -5.39
CA GLY A 153 -0.17 30.72 -6.49
C GLY A 153 0.12 29.27 -6.10
N THR A 154 -0.16 28.35 -7.02
CA THR A 154 -0.07 26.88 -6.81
C THR A 154 1.31 26.38 -6.37
N ALA A 155 2.37 27.15 -6.63
CA ALA A 155 3.71 26.85 -6.16
C ALA A 155 3.81 26.96 -4.62
N HIS A 156 3.04 27.82 -3.96
CA HIS A 156 3.09 27.97 -2.50
C HIS A 156 2.34 26.87 -1.73
N HIS A 157 1.73 25.93 -2.47
CA HIS A 157 0.92 24.85 -1.94
C HIS A 157 1.53 23.49 -2.21
N TRP A 158 1.30 22.57 -1.28
CA TRP A 158 1.65 21.15 -1.43
C TRP A 158 0.39 20.29 -1.44
N LEU A 159 0.42 19.19 -2.20
CA LEU A 159 -0.70 18.26 -2.35
C LEU A 159 -0.46 16.97 -1.57
N ALA A 160 0.73 16.39 -1.70
CA ALA A 160 1.08 15.13 -1.06
C ALA A 160 2.58 15.08 -0.74
N GLY A 161 2.97 14.26 0.21
CA GLY A 161 4.37 14.10 0.62
C GLY A 161 4.69 12.70 1.10
N GLU A 162 5.96 12.35 1.05
CA GLU A 162 6.50 11.09 1.59
C GLU A 162 6.41 11.08 3.11
N VAL A 163 5.96 9.98 3.73
CA VAL A 163 5.90 9.85 5.20
C VAL A 163 6.92 8.88 5.78
N ALA A 164 7.35 9.16 7.01
CA ALA A 164 8.43 8.44 7.69
C ALA A 164 8.00 7.09 8.28
N GLY A 165 6.71 6.92 8.58
CA GLY A 165 6.16 5.73 9.20
C GLY A 165 4.65 5.84 9.39
N ASN A 166 4.10 5.08 10.34
CA ASN A 166 2.65 5.01 10.63
C ASN A 166 1.84 4.88 9.34
N TYR A 167 2.31 3.99 8.46
CA TYR A 167 1.76 3.77 7.15
C TYR A 167 0.31 3.28 7.27
N GLN A 168 -0.53 3.81 6.39
CA GLN A 168 -1.96 3.53 6.37
C GLN A 168 -2.30 2.73 5.12
N PRO A 169 -3.41 1.99 5.11
CA PRO A 169 -3.92 1.42 3.88
C PRO A 169 -4.13 2.49 2.82
N TRP A 170 -3.69 2.26 1.58
CA TRP A 170 -3.88 3.25 0.52
C TRP A 170 -5.37 3.52 0.23
N GLY A 171 -6.24 2.55 0.53
CA GLY A 171 -7.69 2.69 0.47
C GLY A 171 -8.34 3.48 1.60
N TYR A 172 -7.60 3.73 2.69
CA TYR A 172 -8.16 4.36 3.87
C TYR A 172 -8.60 5.81 3.55
N PRO A 173 -9.87 6.18 3.79
CA PRO A 173 -10.36 7.50 3.39
C PRO A 173 -9.82 8.68 4.19
N PHE A 174 -8.90 8.48 5.13
CA PHE A 174 -8.31 9.54 5.97
C PHE A 174 -6.80 9.69 5.74
N ASN A 175 -6.35 9.43 4.51
CA ASN A 175 -4.96 9.54 4.09
C ASN A 175 -4.51 11.02 3.93
N TRP A 176 -4.58 11.80 5.02
CA TRP A 176 -3.96 13.11 5.16
C TRP A 176 -3.30 13.28 6.52
N HIS A 177 -2.26 14.11 6.58
CA HIS A 177 -1.57 14.39 7.83
C HIS A 177 -1.00 15.82 7.82
N PRO A 178 -1.06 16.57 8.94
CA PRO A 178 -0.40 17.87 9.02
C PRO A 178 1.11 17.76 8.74
N LEU A 179 1.66 18.70 7.97
CA LEU A 179 3.08 18.66 7.56
C LEU A 179 4.05 18.71 8.76
N GLY A 180 3.65 19.40 9.83
CA GLY A 180 4.51 19.65 10.98
C GLY A 180 5.57 20.73 10.71
N ALA A 181 6.45 20.94 11.69
CA ALA A 181 7.51 21.96 11.62
C ALA A 181 8.90 21.38 11.32
N LYS A 182 9.02 20.05 11.19
CA LYS A 182 10.28 19.34 10.97
C LYS A 182 10.02 18.03 10.24
N LEU A 183 10.92 17.69 9.31
CA LEU A 183 10.91 16.40 8.61
C LEU A 183 11.73 15.36 9.36
N CYS A 184 11.41 14.08 9.14
CA CYS A 184 12.12 12.94 9.75
C CYS A 184 12.13 12.99 11.30
N ASP A 185 11.08 13.54 11.91
CA ASP A 185 10.95 13.75 13.36
C ASP A 185 10.04 12.70 14.02
N GLY A 186 10.20 11.44 13.61
CA GLY A 186 9.42 10.30 14.10
C GLY A 186 8.37 9.79 13.12
N PRO A 187 7.61 8.75 13.49
CA PRO A 187 6.80 7.97 12.56
C PRO A 187 5.59 8.73 11.99
N ASN A 188 5.11 9.80 12.64
CA ASN A 188 4.05 10.64 12.12
C ASN A 188 4.56 11.76 11.18
N SER A 189 5.87 11.97 11.10
CA SER A 189 6.42 13.07 10.30
C SER A 189 6.48 12.74 8.81
N PHE A 190 6.57 13.79 7.99
CA PHE A 190 6.97 13.67 6.60
C PHE A 190 8.48 13.46 6.47
N GLY A 191 8.90 12.78 5.40
CA GLY A 191 10.30 12.54 5.08
C GLY A 191 10.73 11.08 5.21
N ARG A 192 11.92 10.78 4.71
CA ARG A 192 12.60 9.50 4.79
C ARG A 192 13.92 9.70 5.55
N PRO A 193 14.07 9.18 6.77
CA PRO A 193 15.30 9.34 7.56
C PRO A 193 16.57 8.90 6.83
N VAL A 194 16.48 7.81 6.05
CA VAL A 194 17.60 7.29 5.22
C VAL A 194 18.08 8.30 4.17
N TRP A 195 17.22 9.23 3.74
CA TRP A 195 17.56 10.29 2.78
C TRP A 195 17.93 11.63 3.46
N GLY A 196 17.78 11.75 4.78
CA GLY A 196 17.95 13.03 5.47
C GLY A 196 16.95 14.10 5.03
N GLY A 197 15.72 13.70 4.68
CA GLY A 197 14.69 14.59 4.13
C GLY A 197 13.63 13.84 3.35
N GLY A 198 12.83 14.54 2.56
CA GLY A 198 11.83 13.91 1.69
C GLY A 198 11.28 14.85 0.65
N HIS A 199 10.51 14.29 -0.27
CA HIS A 199 9.85 15.04 -1.32
C HIS A 199 8.43 15.47 -0.93
N LEU A 200 8.09 16.68 -1.31
CA LEU A 200 6.73 17.17 -1.37
C LEU A 200 6.34 17.43 -2.83
N LEU A 201 5.15 16.96 -3.20
CA LEU A 201 4.47 17.34 -4.43
C LEU A 201 3.77 18.69 -4.21
N ARG A 202 4.09 19.67 -5.05
CA ARG A 202 3.47 20.99 -5.07
C ARG A 202 2.23 21.03 -5.97
N ALA A 203 1.32 21.97 -5.74
CA ALA A 203 0.09 22.07 -6.52
C ALA A 203 0.32 22.49 -7.98
N ASP A 204 1.50 23.04 -8.29
CA ASP A 204 1.96 23.29 -9.67
C ASP A 204 2.49 22.02 -10.38
N GLY A 205 2.46 20.86 -9.71
CA GLY A 205 2.96 19.57 -10.21
C GLY A 205 4.48 19.40 -10.08
N SER A 206 5.21 20.38 -9.54
CA SER A 206 6.63 20.23 -9.22
C SER A 206 6.84 19.33 -8.00
N VAL A 207 7.93 18.57 -7.98
CA VAL A 207 8.28 17.68 -6.85
C VAL A 207 9.63 18.12 -6.34
N THR A 208 9.64 18.62 -5.10
CA THR A 208 10.80 19.27 -4.49
C THR A 208 11.26 18.47 -3.28
N PHE A 209 12.58 18.26 -3.19
CA PHE A 209 13.19 17.65 -2.01
C PHE A 209 13.46 18.71 -0.96
N PHE A 210 13.07 18.42 0.28
CA PHE A 210 13.34 19.23 1.46
C PHE A 210 14.18 18.38 2.43
N SER A 211 15.28 18.95 2.92
CA SER A 211 16.13 18.26 3.90
C SER A 211 15.51 18.31 5.30
N ASP A 212 15.95 17.42 6.18
CA ASP A 212 15.62 17.45 7.61
C ASP A 212 16.18 18.68 8.36
N GLN A 213 17.05 19.45 7.70
CA GLN A 213 17.57 20.75 8.15
C GLN A 213 16.80 21.94 7.57
N THR A 214 15.69 21.71 6.85
CA THR A 214 14.85 22.79 6.32
C THR A 214 14.37 23.67 7.47
N ALA A 215 14.50 24.99 7.30
CA ALA A 215 14.08 25.95 8.31
C ALA A 215 12.58 25.76 8.66
N PRO A 216 12.21 25.67 9.95
CA PRO A 216 10.83 25.41 10.36
C PRO A 216 9.81 26.41 9.80
N GLU A 217 10.23 27.65 9.58
CA GLU A 217 9.40 28.72 9.01
C GLU A 217 8.92 28.39 7.59
N ILE A 218 9.74 27.67 6.80
CA ILE A 218 9.37 27.25 5.44
C ILE A 218 8.27 26.19 5.50
N LEU A 219 8.43 25.17 6.36
CA LEU A 219 7.44 24.11 6.51
C LEU A 219 6.14 24.65 7.12
N LYS A 220 6.25 25.57 8.07
CA LYS A 220 5.10 26.28 8.65
C LYS A 220 4.36 27.10 7.60
N ALA A 221 5.06 27.82 6.73
CA ALA A 221 4.43 28.55 5.63
C ALA A 221 3.62 27.63 4.71
N PHE A 222 4.14 26.44 4.36
CA PHE A 222 3.39 25.44 3.60
C PHE A 222 2.21 24.83 4.37
N ALA A 223 2.36 24.60 5.67
CA ALA A 223 1.32 24.01 6.52
C ALA A 223 0.14 24.96 6.76
N GLU A 224 0.39 26.27 6.77
CA GLU A 224 -0.59 27.32 7.09
C GLU A 224 -1.11 28.06 5.84
N ALA A 225 -0.66 27.67 4.64
CA ALA A 225 -1.09 28.30 3.39
C ALA A 225 -2.61 28.15 3.16
N PRO A 226 -3.33 29.22 2.77
CA PRO A 226 -4.78 29.19 2.58
C PRO A 226 -5.20 28.48 1.28
N PRO A 227 -6.35 27.78 1.25
CA PRO A 227 -7.39 27.74 2.28
C PRO A 227 -6.98 26.85 3.47
N VAL A 228 -7.29 27.27 4.69
CA VAL A 228 -7.02 26.48 5.91
C VAL A 228 -8.29 25.77 6.35
N ALA A 229 -8.25 24.44 6.40
CA ALA A 229 -9.40 23.64 6.80
C ALA A 229 -9.62 23.70 8.31
N THR A 230 -10.88 23.60 8.74
CA THR A 230 -11.22 23.57 10.16
C THR A 230 -10.75 22.27 10.82
N ARG A 231 -10.55 22.29 12.14
CA ARG A 231 -10.21 21.09 12.92
C ARG A 231 -11.23 19.95 12.75
N ALA A 232 -12.51 20.28 12.56
CA ALA A 232 -13.55 19.28 12.34
C ALA A 232 -13.43 18.60 10.97
N GLN A 233 -13.06 19.36 9.93
CA GLN A 233 -12.84 18.84 8.58
C GLN A 233 -11.60 17.93 8.50
N THR A 234 -10.52 18.30 9.21
CA THR A 234 -9.26 17.56 9.21
C THR A 234 -9.22 16.41 10.22
N ALA A 235 -10.27 16.24 11.03
CA ALA A 235 -10.34 15.20 12.04
C ALA A 235 -10.28 13.78 11.43
N VAL A 236 -9.28 13.03 11.89
CA VAL A 236 -9.09 11.61 11.56
C VAL A 236 -9.57 10.74 12.73
N PRO A 237 -10.17 9.56 12.46
CA PRO A 237 -10.50 8.60 13.50
C PRO A 237 -9.26 8.18 14.30
N ASP A 238 -9.45 7.86 15.58
CA ASP A 238 -8.42 7.24 16.42
C ASP A 238 -8.26 5.76 16.01
N ARG A 239 -7.62 5.54 14.86
CA ARG A 239 -7.38 4.23 14.26
C ARG A 239 -5.94 4.17 13.77
N THR A 240 -5.17 3.26 14.33
CA THR A 240 -3.82 2.92 13.88
C THR A 240 -3.85 1.60 13.09
N PHE A 241 -2.91 1.46 12.17
CA PHE A 241 -2.73 0.23 11.41
C PHE A 241 -1.34 -0.30 11.71
N ASP A 242 -1.27 -1.41 12.43
CA ASP A 242 0.00 -2.11 12.63
C ASP A 242 0.47 -2.67 11.29
N TYR A 243 1.78 -2.59 11.04
CA TYR A 243 2.40 -3.05 9.82
C TYR A 243 3.74 -3.72 10.09
N GLY A 244 4.24 -4.43 9.09
CA GLY A 244 5.53 -5.08 9.14
C GLY A 244 5.84 -5.85 7.86
N ASP A 245 6.86 -6.70 7.94
CA ASP A 245 7.28 -7.57 6.85
C ASP A 245 6.30 -8.73 6.65
N PHE A 246 5.22 -8.44 5.94
CA PHE A 246 4.19 -9.42 5.62
C PHE A 246 4.18 -9.80 4.14
N LEU A 247 3.71 -11.01 3.87
CA LEU A 247 3.45 -11.50 2.53
C LEU A 247 2.14 -12.28 2.49
N TRP A 248 1.49 -12.25 1.33
CA TRP A 248 0.35 -13.10 1.04
C TRP A 248 0.81 -14.40 0.40
N GLU A 249 0.45 -15.51 1.02
CA GLU A 249 0.57 -16.85 0.46
C GLU A 249 -0.79 -17.27 -0.12
N ARG A 250 -0.78 -17.89 -1.29
CA ARG A 250 -1.97 -18.46 -1.92
C ARG A 250 -1.97 -19.98 -1.72
N ILE A 251 -3.10 -20.52 -1.30
CA ILE A 251 -3.35 -21.96 -1.22
C ILE A 251 -4.65 -22.25 -1.96
N ASP A 252 -4.60 -23.08 -2.99
CA ASP A 252 -5.79 -23.48 -3.72
C ASP A 252 -6.59 -24.52 -2.91
N LEU A 253 -7.90 -24.31 -2.81
CA LEU A 253 -8.82 -25.30 -2.25
C LEU A 253 -9.25 -26.29 -3.33
N GLN A 254 -9.59 -27.50 -2.91
CA GLN A 254 -10.14 -28.50 -3.83
C GLN A 254 -11.49 -27.99 -4.37
N SER A 255 -11.52 -27.74 -5.67
CA SER A 255 -12.69 -27.27 -6.40
C SER A 255 -13.04 -28.29 -7.49
N ASP A 256 -14.30 -28.38 -7.91
CA ASP A 256 -14.64 -29.16 -9.11
C ASP A 256 -14.03 -28.46 -10.34
N PRO A 257 -13.15 -29.11 -11.12
CA PRO A 257 -12.56 -28.51 -12.32
C PRO A 257 -13.59 -28.12 -13.40
N ARG A 258 -14.83 -28.61 -13.29
CA ARG A 258 -15.95 -28.29 -14.18
C ARG A 258 -16.90 -27.24 -13.61
N ALA A 259 -16.73 -26.84 -12.35
CA ALA A 259 -17.53 -25.77 -11.76
C ALA A 259 -17.17 -24.41 -12.36
N ASP A 260 -18.09 -23.47 -12.24
CA ASP A 260 -17.90 -22.09 -12.72
C ASP A 260 -16.84 -21.35 -11.90
N ASN A 261 -16.58 -21.78 -10.67
CA ASN A 261 -15.60 -21.15 -9.79
C ASN A 261 -14.56 -22.10 -9.22
N ILE A 262 -13.41 -21.51 -8.92
CA ILE A 262 -12.37 -22.08 -8.07
C ILE A 262 -12.32 -21.32 -6.75
N TYR A 263 -11.89 -22.02 -5.70
CA TYR A 263 -11.79 -21.46 -4.36
C TYR A 263 -10.35 -21.42 -3.91
N VAL A 264 -9.97 -20.31 -3.29
CA VAL A 264 -8.59 -20.06 -2.87
C VAL A 264 -8.57 -19.45 -1.48
N VAL A 265 -7.53 -19.80 -0.75
CA VAL A 265 -7.16 -19.15 0.50
C VAL A 265 -6.03 -18.18 0.20
N ARG A 266 -6.16 -16.94 0.65
CA ARG A 266 -5.01 -16.07 0.87
C ARG A 266 -4.73 -16.01 2.35
N MET A 267 -3.48 -16.27 2.70
CA MET A 267 -3.02 -16.27 4.07
C MET A 267 -1.89 -15.26 4.21
N LEU A 268 -2.11 -14.28 5.07
CA LEU A 268 -1.10 -13.28 5.38
C LEU A 268 -0.18 -13.86 6.44
N ARG A 269 1.12 -13.80 6.19
CA ARG A 269 2.15 -14.28 7.12
C ARG A 269 3.22 -13.23 7.32
N LYS A 270 3.88 -13.30 8.47
CA LYS A 270 5.22 -12.70 8.62
C LYS A 270 6.19 -13.40 7.66
N LYS A 271 7.07 -12.64 6.99
CA LYS A 271 8.00 -13.13 5.96
C LYS A 271 8.75 -14.40 6.38
N TRP A 272 9.10 -14.53 7.66
CA TRP A 272 9.72 -15.71 8.26
C TRP A 272 9.01 -16.16 9.55
N GLY A 273 7.67 -16.18 9.57
CA GLY A 273 6.95 -16.46 10.80
C GLY A 273 5.52 -16.94 10.64
N SER A 274 4.78 -16.79 11.73
CA SER A 274 3.42 -17.30 11.89
C SER A 274 2.41 -16.59 10.97
N PRO A 275 1.32 -17.28 10.60
CA PRO A 275 0.22 -16.64 9.90
C PRO A 275 -0.48 -15.66 10.84
N ILE A 276 -1.00 -14.59 10.27
CA ILE A 276 -1.69 -13.52 11.00
C ILE A 276 -3.13 -13.33 10.55
N LEU A 277 -3.46 -13.72 9.32
CA LEU A 277 -4.79 -13.58 8.75
C LEU A 277 -5.04 -14.65 7.70
N ILE A 278 -6.25 -15.21 7.67
CA ILE A 278 -6.72 -16.12 6.63
C ILE A 278 -7.99 -15.53 6.01
N ASN A 279 -7.98 -15.33 4.70
CA ASN A 279 -9.14 -14.93 3.93
C ASN A 279 -9.41 -15.99 2.85
N VAL A 280 -10.67 -16.34 2.66
CA VAL A 280 -11.16 -17.28 1.65
C VAL A 280 -11.84 -16.49 0.55
N TYR A 281 -11.52 -16.82 -0.70
CA TYR A 281 -12.06 -16.19 -1.89
C TYR A 281 -12.58 -17.23 -2.86
N THR A 282 -13.44 -16.77 -3.76
CA THR A 282 -13.78 -17.46 -5.00
C THR A 282 -13.28 -16.66 -6.20
N ALA A 283 -13.02 -17.33 -7.31
CA ALA A 283 -12.67 -16.73 -8.58
C ALA A 283 -13.24 -17.56 -9.73
N ALA A 284 -13.51 -16.93 -10.87
CA ALA A 284 -14.00 -17.63 -12.04
C ALA A 284 -12.99 -18.71 -12.50
N ASN A 285 -13.50 -19.91 -12.80
CA ASN A 285 -12.76 -21.02 -13.37
C ASN A 285 -12.56 -20.80 -14.87
N ILE A 286 -11.49 -20.07 -15.21
CA ILE A 286 -11.18 -19.71 -16.60
C ILE A 286 -10.15 -20.70 -17.16
N SER A 287 -10.47 -21.33 -18.29
CA SER A 287 -9.55 -22.25 -18.97
C SER A 287 -8.22 -21.57 -19.35
N PRO A 288 -7.09 -22.30 -19.36
CA PRO A 288 -5.78 -21.72 -19.70
C PRO A 288 -5.76 -21.02 -21.07
N GLU A 289 -6.49 -21.55 -22.05
CA GLU A 289 -6.59 -20.98 -23.39
C GLU A 289 -7.30 -19.61 -23.38
N VAL A 290 -8.44 -19.50 -22.70
CA VAL A 290 -9.15 -18.21 -22.56
C VAL A 290 -8.31 -17.24 -21.74
N ARG A 291 -7.67 -17.71 -20.66
CA ARG A 291 -6.79 -16.90 -19.81
C ARG A 291 -5.63 -16.29 -20.59
N ALA A 292 -5.05 -17.03 -21.55
CA ALA A 292 -3.98 -16.53 -22.40
C ALA A 292 -4.39 -15.36 -23.31
N THR A 293 -5.70 -15.14 -23.52
CA THR A 293 -6.21 -13.99 -24.30
C THR A 293 -6.30 -12.70 -23.49
N TYR A 294 -6.32 -12.79 -22.16
CA TYR A 294 -6.42 -11.61 -21.31
C TYR A 294 -5.09 -10.88 -21.16
N LYS A 295 -5.14 -9.55 -21.19
CA LYS A 295 -3.97 -8.70 -20.90
C LYS A 295 -3.56 -8.80 -19.42
N TYR A 296 -4.53 -9.01 -18.54
CA TYR A 296 -4.32 -9.27 -17.11
C TYR A 296 -4.40 -10.78 -16.85
N GLN A 297 -3.39 -11.33 -16.18
CA GLN A 297 -3.23 -12.77 -15.94
C GLN A 297 -3.56 -13.19 -14.49
N GLY A 298 -3.97 -12.23 -13.64
CA GLY A 298 -4.40 -12.53 -12.27
C GLY A 298 -5.86 -12.97 -12.19
N ASP A 299 -6.22 -13.59 -11.08
CA ASP A 299 -7.61 -13.94 -10.79
C ASP A 299 -8.36 -12.71 -10.24
N VAL A 300 -9.59 -12.49 -10.71
CA VAL A 300 -10.52 -11.54 -10.09
C VAL A 300 -11.15 -12.25 -8.88
N LEU A 301 -10.70 -11.87 -7.70
CA LEU A 301 -11.10 -12.52 -6.45
C LEU A 301 -12.36 -11.86 -5.87
N HIS A 302 -13.29 -12.70 -5.42
CA HIS A 302 -14.44 -12.29 -4.62
C HIS A 302 -14.27 -12.83 -3.21
N PHE A 303 -14.29 -11.94 -2.22
CA PHE A 303 -14.14 -12.30 -0.82
C PHE A 303 -15.36 -13.10 -0.33
N LEU A 304 -15.12 -14.20 0.36
CA LEU A 304 -16.17 -15.03 0.95
C LEU A 304 -16.19 -14.94 2.46
N LEU A 305 -15.02 -15.10 3.09
CA LEU A 305 -14.92 -15.31 4.52
C LEU A 305 -13.54 -14.91 5.02
N ARG A 306 -13.50 -14.29 6.19
CA ARG A 306 -12.29 -14.17 7.00
C ARG A 306 -12.34 -15.21 8.11
N ILE A 307 -11.25 -15.93 8.29
CA ILE A 307 -11.07 -16.93 9.35
C ILE A 307 -10.12 -16.36 10.38
N ASP A 308 -10.61 -16.23 11.61
CA ASP A 308 -9.84 -15.96 12.81
C ASP A 308 -9.85 -17.17 13.75
N ALA A 309 -9.18 -17.07 14.90
CA ALA A 309 -9.07 -18.16 15.87
C ALA A 309 -10.43 -18.59 16.48
N SER A 310 -11.47 -17.78 16.37
CA SER A 310 -12.81 -18.04 16.92
C SER A 310 -13.86 -18.45 15.87
N THR A 311 -13.47 -18.46 14.59
CA THR A 311 -14.40 -18.75 13.49
C THR A 311 -14.81 -20.23 13.48
N GLU A 312 -16.11 -20.51 13.58
CA GLU A 312 -16.65 -21.86 13.35
C GLU A 312 -16.68 -22.18 11.85
N ILE A 313 -15.55 -22.68 11.32
CA ILE A 313 -15.32 -22.83 9.87
C ILE A 313 -16.42 -23.66 9.19
N ALA A 314 -16.90 -24.72 9.82
CA ALA A 314 -17.91 -25.60 9.24
C ALA A 314 -19.24 -24.88 9.00
N ASP A 315 -19.62 -23.95 9.88
CA ASP A 315 -20.84 -23.17 9.76
C ASP A 315 -20.63 -21.99 8.82
N ALA A 316 -19.47 -21.33 8.92
CA ALA A 316 -19.11 -20.20 8.06
C ALA A 316 -19.09 -20.60 6.56
N LEU A 317 -18.56 -21.78 6.23
CA LEU A 317 -18.55 -22.28 4.85
C LEU A 317 -19.93 -22.66 4.32
N GLN A 318 -20.92 -22.94 5.18
CA GLN A 318 -22.28 -23.23 4.73
C GLN A 318 -22.98 -22.03 4.10
N ALA A 319 -22.55 -20.81 4.44
CA ALA A 319 -23.04 -19.57 3.84
C ALA A 319 -22.35 -19.21 2.51
N THR A 320 -21.45 -20.08 2.01
CA THR A 320 -20.68 -19.85 0.79
C THR A 320 -21.07 -20.81 -0.32
N THR A 321 -20.82 -20.42 -1.57
CA THR A 321 -21.03 -21.27 -2.76
C THR A 321 -20.13 -22.51 -2.79
N LEU A 322 -19.05 -22.53 -1.98
CA LEU A 322 -18.09 -23.65 -1.91
C LEU A 322 -18.77 -24.98 -1.60
N LYS A 323 -19.80 -25.00 -0.76
CA LYS A 323 -20.53 -26.23 -0.41
C LYS A 323 -21.33 -26.81 -1.59
N GLU A 324 -21.88 -25.93 -2.41
CA GLU A 324 -22.74 -26.30 -3.54
C GLU A 324 -21.90 -26.70 -4.77
N GLU A 325 -20.71 -26.10 -4.92
CA GLU A 325 -19.81 -26.29 -6.06
C GLU A 325 -18.65 -27.26 -5.79
N SER A 326 -18.70 -28.01 -4.67
CA SER A 326 -17.74 -29.07 -4.39
C SER A 326 -18.43 -30.38 -4.02
N SER A 327 -17.80 -31.51 -4.40
CA SER A 327 -18.24 -32.83 -3.96
C SER A 327 -18.08 -32.97 -2.43
N PRO A 328 -18.82 -33.89 -1.78
CA PRO A 328 -18.70 -34.10 -0.33
C PRO A 328 -17.27 -34.37 0.15
N ASP A 329 -16.49 -35.15 -0.61
CA ASP A 329 -15.10 -35.47 -0.26
C ASP A 329 -14.18 -34.24 -0.37
N GLN A 330 -14.35 -33.44 -1.43
CA GLN A 330 -13.61 -32.18 -1.59
C GLN A 330 -13.95 -31.19 -0.48
N PHE A 331 -15.24 -31.06 -0.13
CA PHE A 331 -15.68 -30.21 0.97
C PHE A 331 -15.03 -30.61 2.30
N GLN A 332 -15.03 -31.92 2.63
CA GLN A 332 -14.40 -32.41 3.85
C GLN A 332 -12.87 -32.21 3.85
N ALA A 333 -12.21 -32.38 2.69
CA ALA A 333 -10.79 -32.10 2.56
C ALA A 333 -10.47 -30.61 2.78
N ASN A 334 -11.26 -29.70 2.20
CA ASN A 334 -11.13 -28.26 2.40
C ASN A 334 -11.35 -27.86 3.86
N LEU A 335 -12.39 -28.42 4.49
CA LEU A 335 -12.66 -28.18 5.91
C LEU A 335 -11.49 -28.62 6.80
N LYS A 336 -10.90 -29.78 6.52
CA LYS A 336 -9.72 -30.28 7.24
C LYS A 336 -8.52 -29.35 7.06
N LEU A 337 -8.26 -28.89 5.85
CA LEU A 337 -7.17 -27.95 5.54
C LEU A 337 -7.37 -26.62 6.27
N LEU A 338 -8.55 -26.01 6.15
CA LEU A 338 -8.85 -24.72 6.77
C LEU A 338 -8.74 -24.78 8.30
N ARG A 339 -9.18 -25.88 8.93
CA ARG A 339 -8.98 -26.12 10.37
C ARG A 339 -7.51 -26.21 10.75
N ALA A 340 -6.69 -26.88 9.95
CA ALA A 340 -5.25 -26.93 10.19
C ALA A 340 -4.61 -25.54 10.10
N LEU A 341 -4.98 -24.74 9.08
CA LEU A 341 -4.49 -23.37 8.93
C LEU A 341 -4.95 -22.46 10.08
N GLN A 342 -6.19 -22.60 10.55
CA GLN A 342 -6.70 -21.85 11.71
C GLN A 342 -5.96 -22.20 13.01
N GLN A 343 -5.55 -23.45 13.19
CA GLN A 343 -4.73 -23.85 14.34
C GLN A 343 -3.38 -23.12 14.33
N GLU A 344 -2.77 -22.94 13.16
CA GLU A 344 -1.51 -22.19 13.03
C GLU A 344 -1.65 -20.72 13.43
N LEU A 345 -2.80 -20.08 13.16
CA LEU A 345 -3.09 -18.70 13.63
C LEU A 345 -3.05 -18.63 15.17
N SER A 346 -3.57 -19.67 15.82
CA SER A 346 -3.76 -19.72 17.28
C SER A 346 -2.44 -19.94 18.02
N THR A 347 -1.52 -20.69 17.42
CA THR A 347 -0.19 -20.98 17.97
C THR A 347 0.83 -19.86 17.82
N GLY A 348 0.55 -18.85 16.98
CA GLY A 348 1.45 -17.72 16.71
C GLY A 348 1.56 -16.66 17.81
N ARG A 349 1.00 -16.89 19.00
CA ARG A 349 1.01 -15.93 20.13
C ARG A 349 2.21 -16.04 21.08
N GLU A 350 3.11 -17.00 20.88
CA GLU A 350 4.32 -17.16 21.70
C GLU A 350 5.57 -17.16 20.85
N GLY A 351 6.34 -16.08 20.96
CA GLY A 351 7.59 -15.87 20.25
C GLY A 351 8.13 -14.48 20.54
N SER A 352 8.38 -14.20 21.82
CA SER A 352 9.28 -13.13 22.23
C SER A 352 10.62 -13.31 21.53
N GLU A 353 11.06 -12.30 20.78
CA GLU A 353 12.43 -12.20 20.28
C GLU A 353 13.43 -12.21 21.46
N PRO A 354 14.63 -12.80 21.29
CA PRO A 354 15.76 -12.55 22.18
C PRO A 354 16.38 -11.15 21.96
#